data_AF-A0A936I9S4-F1
#
_entry.id   AF-A0A936I9S4-F1
#
_cell.length_a   1.000
_cell.length_b   1.000
_cell.length_c   1.000
_cell.angle_alpha   90.00
_cell.angle_beta   90.00
_cell.angle_gamma   90.00
#
_symmetry.space_group_name_H-M   'P 1'
#
loop_
_entity.id
_entity.type
_entity.pdbx_description
1 polymer ?
#
loop_
_entity_poly.entity_id
_entity_poly.type
_entity_poly.pdbx_seq_one_letter_code
_entity_poly.pdbx_strand_id
1 'polypeptide(L)'
;MIDFSLYSLNTDNPSPLSVIYALTASFILACLISFTFDKTSKHLQAPGHFIQSMILGAIIATIVTIAIGDNIGRGLGMLGIMSIIRFRTNLTQPRNMIFIFSALGIGIACGVFSFNIAVYGAAFFVSSPSY
;
A
#
# COMPACT_ATOMS: atom_id res chain seq x y z
N MET A 1 -24.26 13.19 6.98
CA MET A 1 -23.12 13.72 7.76
C MET A 1 -22.22 12.52 8.04
N ILE A 2 -21.24 12.27 7.17
CA ILE A 2 -20.32 11.15 7.35
C ILE A 2 -19.23 11.69 8.26
N ASP A 3 -19.33 11.40 9.56
CA ASP A 3 -18.41 11.90 10.56
C ASP A 3 -17.03 11.24 10.42
N PHE A 4 -16.19 11.83 9.57
CA PHE A 4 -14.76 11.55 9.45
C PHE A 4 -14.00 11.69 10.79
N SER A 5 -14.60 12.37 11.79
CA SER A 5 -14.05 12.55 13.13
C SER A 5 -14.11 11.30 14.02
N LEU A 6 -14.97 10.31 13.73
CA LEU A 6 -15.06 9.08 14.53
C LEU A 6 -14.03 8.02 14.13
N TYR A 7 -13.39 8.17 12.97
CA TYR A 7 -12.29 7.30 12.54
C TYR A 7 -10.90 7.76 13.02
N SER A 8 -10.81 8.96 13.61
CA SER A 8 -9.61 9.48 14.27
C SER A 8 -9.51 9.11 15.76
N LEU A 9 -10.41 8.28 16.28
CA LEU A 9 -10.36 7.85 17.67
C LEU A 9 -9.83 6.43 17.78
N ASN A 10 -8.73 6.34 18.53
CA ASN A 10 -8.22 5.18 19.25
C ASN A 10 -6.99 4.47 18.64
N THR A 11 -5.86 5.19 18.61
CA THR A 11 -4.51 4.59 18.62
C THR A 11 -4.33 3.63 19.82
N ASP A 12 -5.08 3.82 20.91
CA ASP A 12 -4.91 3.07 22.15
C ASP A 12 -5.66 1.72 22.19
N ASN A 13 -6.60 1.44 21.27
CA ASN A 13 -7.29 0.14 21.15
C ASN A 13 -7.77 -0.13 19.71
N PRO A 14 -6.96 -0.80 18.86
CA PRO A 14 -7.40 -1.23 17.55
C PRO A 14 -8.48 -2.31 17.69
N SER A 15 -9.74 -1.91 17.57
CA SER A 15 -10.84 -2.87 17.44
C SER A 15 -10.64 -3.70 16.17
N PRO A 16 -11.00 -5.00 16.16
CA PRO A 16 -10.85 -5.84 14.96
C PRO A 16 -11.57 -5.26 13.72
N LEU A 17 -12.60 -4.44 13.96
CA LEU A 17 -13.35 -3.75 12.93
C LEU A 17 -12.51 -2.71 12.16
N SER A 18 -11.65 -1.94 12.84
CA SER A 18 -10.82 -0.91 12.19
C SER A 18 -9.76 -1.54 11.29
N VAL A 19 -9.21 -2.69 11.70
CA VAL A 19 -8.23 -3.46 10.91
C VAL A 19 -8.87 -3.98 9.62
N ILE A 20 -10.09 -4.53 9.69
CA ILE A 20 -10.84 -4.98 8.51
C ILE A 20 -11.11 -3.80 7.55
N TYR A 21 -11.44 -2.63 8.10
CA TYR A 21 -11.66 -1.44 7.30
C TYR A 21 -10.37 -0.93 6.62
N ALA A 22 -9.25 -0.93 7.33
CA ALA A 22 -7.94 -0.57 6.76
C ALA A 22 -7.51 -1.51 5.62
N LEU A 23 -7.72 -2.82 5.80
CA LEU A 23 -7.43 -3.83 4.77
C LEU A 23 -8.32 -3.67 3.53
N THR A 24 -9.62 -3.48 3.73
CA THR A 24 -10.56 -3.25 2.61
C THR A 24 -10.26 -1.93 1.88
N ALA A 25 -9.94 -0.86 2.61
CA ALA A 25 -9.51 0.41 2.01
C ALA A 25 -8.21 0.25 1.21
N SER A 26 -7.17 -0.38 1.78
CA SER A 26 -5.92 -0.64 1.05
C SER A 26 -6.15 -1.48 -0.20
N PHE A 27 -7.05 -2.47 -0.14
CA PHE A 27 -7.39 -3.29 -1.30
C PHE A 27 -8.04 -2.46 -2.42
N ILE A 28 -8.99 -1.60 -2.09
CA ILE A 28 -9.66 -0.71 -3.05
C ILE A 28 -8.66 0.25 -3.69
N LEU A 29 -7.80 0.90 -2.90
CA LEU A 29 -6.81 1.84 -3.43
C LEU A 29 -5.74 1.12 -4.27
N ALA A 30 -5.26 -0.05 -3.85
CA ALA A 30 -4.30 -0.84 -4.63
C ALA A 30 -4.89 -1.32 -5.96
N CYS A 31 -6.18 -1.66 -5.98
CA CYS A 31 -6.91 -1.95 -7.21
C CYS A 31 -6.97 -0.74 -8.15
N LEU A 32 -7.18 0.47 -7.61
CA LEU A 32 -7.19 1.72 -8.38
C LEU A 32 -5.83 2.01 -9.05
N ILE A 33 -4.72 1.79 -8.34
CA ILE A 33 -3.36 1.88 -8.90
C ILE A 33 -3.13 0.79 -9.95
N SER A 34 -3.62 -0.43 -9.70
CA SER A 34 -3.51 -1.56 -10.64
C SER A 34 -4.23 -1.29 -11.95
N PHE A 35 -5.39 -0.66 -11.89
CA PHE A 35 -6.13 -0.24 -13.07
C PHE A 35 -5.37 0.82 -13.89
N THR A 36 -4.69 1.74 -13.20
CA THR A 36 -3.80 2.73 -13.84
C THR A 36 -2.61 2.04 -14.52
N PHE A 37 -2.03 1.02 -13.89
CA PHE A 37 -0.96 0.21 -14.48
C PHE A 37 -1.42 -0.52 -15.75
N ASP A 38 -2.61 -1.14 -15.77
CA ASP A 38 -3.14 -1.82 -16.96
C ASP A 38 -3.37 -0.85 -18.13
N LYS A 39 -3.92 0.33 -17.83
CA LYS A 39 -4.15 1.38 -18.81
C LYS A 39 -2.85 1.94 -19.41
N THR A 40 -1.80 2.06 -18.60
CA THR A 40 -0.48 2.59 -19.00
C THR A 40 0.44 1.52 -19.62
N SER A 41 0.25 0.24 -19.29
CA SER A 41 1.16 -0.85 -19.71
C SER A 41 0.78 -1.53 -21.01
N LYS A 42 -0.20 -1.02 -21.78
CA LYS A 42 -0.54 -1.54 -23.13
C LYS A 42 0.65 -1.59 -24.11
N HIS A 43 1.77 -0.94 -23.80
CA HIS A 43 2.99 -0.94 -24.63
C HIS A 43 4.19 -1.69 -24.00
N LEU A 44 4.15 -2.08 -22.72
CA LEU A 44 5.28 -2.72 -22.04
C LEU A 44 4.85 -4.10 -21.52
N GLN A 45 5.61 -5.13 -21.90
CA GLN A 45 5.40 -6.50 -21.41
C GLN A 45 5.52 -6.54 -19.88
N ALA A 46 4.38 -6.54 -19.19
CA ALA A 46 4.34 -6.84 -17.77
C ALA A 46 4.57 -8.35 -17.58
N PRO A 47 5.45 -8.78 -16.66
CA PRO A 47 5.52 -10.18 -16.25
C PRO A 47 4.13 -10.66 -15.83
N GLY A 48 3.75 -11.90 -16.17
CA GLY A 48 2.38 -12.43 -16.05
C GLY A 48 1.71 -12.36 -14.66
N HIS A 49 2.47 -12.00 -13.60
CA HIS A 49 1.98 -11.85 -12.22
C HIS A 49 2.35 -10.50 -11.57
N PHE A 50 2.67 -9.48 -12.36
CA PHE A 50 3.10 -8.17 -11.84
C PHE A 50 1.98 -7.43 -11.09
N ILE A 51 0.78 -7.37 -11.68
CA ILE A 51 -0.39 -6.71 -11.06
C ILE A 51 -0.75 -7.38 -9.73
N GLN A 52 -0.74 -8.71 -9.70
CA GLN A 52 -1.01 -9.49 -8.50
C GLN A 52 0.02 -9.20 -7.40
N SER A 53 1.32 -9.13 -7.76
CA SER A 53 2.39 -8.77 -6.81
C SER A 53 2.21 -7.37 -6.22
N MET A 54 1.72 -6.42 -7.02
CA MET A 54 1.49 -5.04 -6.55
C MET A 54 0.35 -4.96 -5.53
N ILE A 55 -0.78 -5.63 -5.80
CA ILE A 55 -1.93 -5.69 -4.88
C ILE A 55 -1.53 -6.39 -3.57
N LEU A 56 -0.87 -7.54 -3.67
CA LEU A 56 -0.38 -8.28 -2.51
C LEU A 56 0.64 -7.45 -1.71
N GLY A 57 1.53 -6.72 -2.39
CA GLY A 57 2.51 -5.83 -1.75
C GLY A 57 1.85 -4.76 -0.88
N ALA A 58 0.82 -4.07 -1.38
CA ALA A 58 0.08 -3.06 -0.62
C ALA A 58 -0.60 -3.65 0.62
N ILE A 59 -1.18 -4.86 0.51
CA ILE A 59 -1.78 -5.57 1.64
C ILE A 59 -0.72 -5.94 2.68
N ILE A 60 0.41 -6.49 2.26
CA ILE A 60 1.53 -6.84 3.15
C ILE A 60 2.03 -5.59 3.88
N ALA A 61 2.19 -4.46 3.17
CA ALA A 61 2.60 -3.20 3.77
C ALA A 61 1.60 -2.74 4.84
N THR A 62 0.30 -2.81 4.55
CA THR A 62 -0.77 -2.49 5.52
C THR A 62 -0.68 -3.37 6.76
N ILE A 63 -0.53 -4.68 6.58
CA ILE A 63 -0.42 -5.65 7.67
C ILE A 63 0.82 -5.36 8.52
N VAL A 64 1.97 -5.14 7.89
CA VAL A 64 3.23 -4.85 8.60
C VAL A 64 3.08 -3.57 9.41
N THR A 65 2.53 -2.50 8.84
CA THR A 65 2.36 -1.23 9.56
C THR A 65 1.38 -1.36 10.74
N ILE A 66 0.27 -2.08 10.58
CA ILE A 66 -0.67 -2.34 11.68
C ILE A 66 -0.01 -3.21 12.77
N ALA A 67 0.79 -4.20 12.39
CA ALA A 67 1.47 -5.11 13.32
C ALA A 67 2.54 -4.42 14.19
N ILE A 68 3.11 -3.31 13.69
CA ILE A 68 4.08 -2.50 14.44
C ILE A 68 3.39 -1.75 15.59
N GLY A 69 2.19 -1.22 15.33
CA GLY A 69 1.41 -0.45 16.29
C GLY A 69 2.23 0.68 16.91
N ASP A 70 2.16 0.81 18.24
CA ASP A 70 2.78 1.93 18.97
C ASP A 70 4.28 1.71 19.28
N ASN A 71 4.82 0.51 19.04
CA ASN A 71 6.18 0.19 19.46
C ASN A 71 7.16 0.16 18.29
N ILE A 72 7.84 1.30 18.10
CA ILE A 72 8.89 1.51 17.10
C ILE A 72 9.97 0.40 17.18
N GLY A 73 10.28 -0.12 18.37
CA GLY A 73 11.25 -1.20 18.57
C GLY A 73 10.79 -2.53 17.96
N ARG A 74 9.49 -2.83 17.99
CA ARG A 74 8.91 -4.01 17.31
C ARG A 74 8.98 -3.87 15.79
N GLY A 75 8.77 -2.65 15.29
CA GLY A 75 8.86 -2.37 13.85
C GLY A 75 10.27 -2.46 13.28
N LEU A 76 11.28 -1.99 13.99
CA LEU A 76 12.67 -2.16 13.57
C LEU A 76 13.07 -3.65 13.47
N GLY A 77 12.61 -4.49 14.42
CA GLY A 77 12.83 -5.93 14.37
C GLY A 77 12.17 -6.62 13.17
N MET A 78 10.93 -6.27 12.85
CA MET A 78 10.20 -6.82 11.69
C MET A 78 10.82 -6.41 10.36
N LEU A 79 11.21 -5.14 10.21
CA LEU A 79 11.89 -4.64 9.01
C LEU A 79 13.26 -5.31 8.82
N GLY A 80 13.99 -5.54 9.91
CA GLY A 80 15.28 -6.26 9.89
C GLY A 80 15.11 -7.68 9.36
N ILE A 81 14.10 -8.42 9.81
CA ILE A 81 13.79 -9.77 9.33
C ILE A 81 13.42 -9.76 7.83
N MET A 82 12.62 -8.79 7.39
CA MET A 82 12.25 -8.65 5.98
C MET A 82 13.45 -8.38 5.06
N SER A 83 14.48 -7.66 5.55
CA SER A 83 15.72 -7.42 4.77
C SER A 83 16.57 -8.67 4.52
N ILE A 84 16.42 -9.70 5.36
CA ILE A 84 17.15 -10.98 5.23
C ILE A 84 16.51 -11.85 4.13
N ILE A 85 15.20 -11.71 3.90
CA ILE A 85 14.49 -12.41 2.83
C ILE A 85 14.94 -11.81 1.50
N ARG A 86 15.91 -12.47 0.85
CA ARG A 86 16.44 -12.09 -0.47
C ARG A 86 15.35 -12.25 -1.54
N PHE A 87 14.54 -11.22 -1.73
CA PHE A 87 13.75 -11.06 -2.94
C PHE A 87 14.70 -10.78 -4.11
N ARG A 88 15.17 -11.84 -4.77
CA ARG A 88 15.84 -11.74 -6.06
C ARG A 88 14.79 -11.62 -7.17
N THR A 89 14.19 -10.44 -7.29
CA THR A 89 13.31 -10.12 -8.40
C THR A 89 14.05 -9.20 -9.37
N ASN A 90 14.24 -9.67 -10.60
CA ASN A 90 14.86 -8.87 -11.65
C ASN A 90 13.80 -7.92 -12.23
N LEU A 91 13.62 -6.75 -11.60
CA LEU A 91 12.73 -5.70 -12.12
C LEU A 91 13.47 -4.95 -13.24
N THR A 92 13.25 -5.39 -14.48
CA THR A 92 13.98 -4.92 -15.67
C THR A 92 13.69 -3.46 -16.05
N GLN A 93 12.61 -2.86 -15.53
CA GLN A 93 12.19 -1.51 -15.93
C GLN A 93 11.96 -0.59 -14.71
N PRO A 94 12.59 0.60 -14.67
CA PRO A 94 12.44 1.53 -13.55
C PRO A 94 11.01 2.04 -13.38
N ARG A 95 10.23 2.12 -14.48
CA ARG A 95 8.81 2.51 -14.44
C ARG A 95 7.97 1.57 -13.56
N ASN A 96 8.18 0.26 -13.69
CA ASN A 96 7.45 -0.75 -12.91
C ASN A 96 7.78 -0.64 -11.41
N MET A 97 9.01 -0.26 -11.08
CA MET A 97 9.44 -0.07 -9.69
C MET A 97 8.67 1.07 -9.02
N ILE A 98 8.43 2.17 -9.74
CA ILE A 98 7.67 3.33 -9.22
C ILE A 98 6.21 2.94 -8.90
N PHE A 99 5.58 2.12 -9.75
CA PHE A 99 4.22 1.61 -9.48
C PHE A 99 4.16 0.75 -8.21
N ILE A 100 5.15 -0.15 -8.01
CA ILE A 100 5.24 -0.96 -6.79
C ILE A 100 5.42 -0.07 -5.56
N PHE A 101 6.32 0.92 -5.62
CA PHE A 101 6.55 1.82 -4.49
C PHE A 101 5.33 2.67 -4.16
N SER A 102 4.59 3.14 -5.17
CA SER A 102 3.34 3.86 -4.97
C SER A 102 2.29 3.00 -4.27
N ALA A 103 2.11 1.75 -4.72
CA ALA A 103 1.19 0.80 -4.08
C ALA A 103 1.59 0.46 -2.64
N LEU A 104 2.89 0.25 -2.38
CA LEU A 104 3.41 0.03 -1.04
C LEU A 104 3.18 1.25 -0.13
N GLY A 105 3.48 2.46 -0.61
CA GLY A 105 3.29 3.69 0.15
C GLY A 105 1.84 3.93 0.55
N ILE A 106 0.91 3.63 -0.34
CA ILE A 106 -0.53 3.71 -0.06
C ILE A 106 -0.96 2.65 0.96
N GLY A 107 -0.41 1.44 0.89
CA GLY A 107 -0.62 0.40 1.91
C GLY A 107 -0.13 0.84 3.30
N ILE A 108 1.06 1.46 3.38
CA ILE A 108 1.58 2.02 4.63
C ILE A 108 0.64 3.12 5.16
N ALA A 109 0.19 4.05 4.31
CA ALA A 109 -0.72 5.12 4.72
C ALA A 109 -2.05 4.60 5.27
N CYS A 110 -2.62 3.55 4.64
CA CYS A 110 -3.80 2.84 5.15
C CYS A 110 -3.51 2.12 6.47
N GLY A 111 -2.30 1.58 6.64
CA GLY A 111 -1.88 0.88 7.87
C GLY A 111 -1.74 1.78 9.10
N VAL A 112 -1.45 3.08 8.93
CA VAL A 112 -1.45 4.08 10.01
C VAL A 112 -2.85 4.72 10.20
N PHE A 113 -3.91 4.13 9.64
CA PHE A 113 -5.28 4.66 9.67
C PHE A 113 -5.41 6.09 9.10
N SER A 114 -4.45 6.51 8.28
CA SER A 114 -4.36 7.85 7.71
C SER A 114 -4.98 7.90 6.31
N PHE A 115 -6.30 7.66 6.25
CA PHE A 115 -7.04 7.50 5.00
C PHE A 115 -6.99 8.73 4.08
N ASN A 116 -7.04 9.94 4.65
CA ASN A 116 -6.98 11.18 3.87
C ASN A 116 -5.69 11.25 3.04
N ILE A 117 -4.55 10.91 3.66
CA ILE A 117 -3.23 10.92 3.00
C ILE A 117 -3.16 9.85 1.92
N ALA A 118 -3.71 8.67 2.17
CA ALA A 118 -3.77 7.59 1.19
C ALA A 118 -4.58 8.00 -0.07
N VAL A 119 -5.73 8.66 0.12
CA VAL A 119 -6.58 9.16 -0.98
C VAL A 119 -5.88 10.26 -1.78
N TYR A 120 -5.29 11.25 -1.12
CA TYR A 120 -4.56 12.32 -1.83
C TYR A 120 -3.33 11.77 -2.58
N GLY A 121 -2.59 10.83 -1.98
CA GLY A 121 -1.46 10.17 -2.62
C GLY A 121 -1.87 9.37 -3.86
N ALA A 122 -2.94 8.57 -3.75
CA ALA A 122 -3.49 7.82 -4.89
C ALA A 122 -3.99 8.75 -6.00
N ALA A 123 -4.74 9.80 -5.64
CA ALA A 123 -5.26 10.77 -6.60
C ALA A 123 -4.14 11.49 -7.35
N PHE A 124 -3.10 11.95 -6.63
CA PHE A 124 -1.95 12.60 -7.25
C PHE A 124 -1.21 11.65 -8.19
N PHE A 125 -0.97 10.40 -7.77
CA PHE A 125 -0.27 9.41 -8.58
C PHE A 125 -1.03 9.09 -9.87
N VAL A 126 -2.35 8.88 -9.78
CA VAL A 126 -3.23 8.63 -10.95
C VAL A 126 -3.28 9.84 -11.88
N SER A 127 -3.24 11.06 -11.32
CA SER A 127 -3.28 12.29 -12.10
C SER A 127 -1.98 12.57 -12.86
N SER A 128 -0.84 11.99 -12.44
CA SER A 128 0.44 12.21 -13.11
C SER A 128 0.38 11.65 -14.54
N PRO A 129 0.40 12.51 -15.57
CA PRO A 129 0.29 12.05 -16.95
C PRO A 129 1.53 11.22 -17.27
N SER A 130 1.32 9.93 -17.54
CA SER A 130 2.37 8.97 -17.87
C SER A 130 2.87 9.21 -19.30
N TYR A 131 3.65 10.27 -19.53
CA TYR A 131 4.42 10.43 -20.78
C TYR A 131 5.65 9.50 -20.78
#